data_AF-A0A381YY30-F1
#
_entry.id   AF-A0A381YY30-F1
#
_cell.length_a   1.000
_cell.length_b   1.000
_cell.length_c   1.000
_cell.angle_alpha   90.00
_cell.angle_beta   90.00
_cell.angle_gamma   90.00
#
_symmetry.space_group_name_H-M   'P 1'
#
loop_
_entity.id
_entity.type
_entity.pdbx_description
1 polymer ?
#
loop_
_entity_poly.entity_id
_entity_poly.type
_entity_poly.pdbx_seq_one_letter_code
_entity_poly.pdbx_strand_id
1 'polypeptide(L)'
;MKTPAIVFFGPTVGEFGYPPFLKESKIMETKEKLSCRPCSRDGRGKCSNPDKLRCLTSITPEMVLSIIPELNNQNSEKLNGK
;
A
#
# COMPACT_ATOMS: atom_id res chain seq x y z
N MET A 1 -17.15 11.69 -6.29
CA MET A 1 -16.90 11.32 -4.87
C MET A 1 -15.70 12.14 -4.39
N LYS A 2 -15.73 12.73 -3.18
CA LYS A 2 -14.71 13.69 -2.68
C LYS A 2 -13.99 13.18 -1.42
N THR A 3 -13.89 11.87 -1.24
CA THR A 3 -13.29 11.25 -0.06
C THR A 3 -11.88 10.76 -0.38
N PRO A 4 -10.82 11.29 0.25
CA PRO A 4 -9.47 10.76 0.11
C PRO A 4 -9.40 9.28 0.46
N ALA A 5 -8.55 8.53 -0.22
CA ALA A 5 -8.39 7.09 0.00
C ALA A 5 -6.92 6.72 0.21
N ILE A 6 -6.70 5.71 1.04
CA ILE A 6 -5.45 4.96 1.04
C ILE A 6 -5.69 3.71 0.19
N VAL A 7 -4.94 3.56 -0.90
CA VAL A 7 -5.14 2.49 -1.88
C VAL A 7 -3.93 1.56 -1.87
N PHE A 8 -4.17 0.26 -1.82
CA PHE A 8 -3.12 -0.76 -1.83
C PHE A 8 -2.92 -1.30 -3.23
N PHE A 9 -1.72 -1.12 -3.76
CA PHE A 9 -1.32 -1.57 -5.09
C PHE A 9 -0.46 -2.82 -4.97
N GLY A 10 -1.12 -3.98 -5.05
CA GLY A 10 -0.45 -5.27 -5.05
C GLY A 10 0.00 -5.68 -6.46
N PRO A 11 -0.93 -6.21 -7.28
CA PRO A 11 -0.60 -6.77 -8.60
C PRO A 11 -0.35 -5.68 -9.66
N THR A 12 -0.89 -4.48 -9.49
CA THR A 12 -0.66 -3.30 -10.33
C THR A 12 0.41 -2.39 -9.71
N VAL A 13 0.81 -1.37 -10.47
CA VAL A 13 1.83 -0.37 -10.08
C VAL A 13 1.30 1.06 -10.26
N GLY A 14 1.81 2.01 -9.48
CA GLY A 14 1.37 3.41 -9.49
C GLY A 14 1.41 4.08 -10.86
N GLU A 15 2.34 3.67 -11.73
CA GLU A 15 2.58 4.26 -13.05
C GLU A 15 1.41 4.11 -14.02
N PHE A 16 0.63 3.02 -13.92
CA PHE A 16 -0.49 2.76 -14.84
C PHE A 16 -1.69 2.03 -14.22
N GLY A 17 -1.65 1.74 -12.92
CA GLY A 17 -2.68 1.01 -12.19
C GLY A 17 -3.92 1.83 -11.81
N TYR A 18 -4.18 2.95 -12.49
CA TYR A 18 -5.29 3.87 -12.22
C TYR A 18 -5.26 4.45 -10.79
N PRO A 19 -4.24 5.28 -10.46
CA PRO A 19 -4.12 5.87 -9.13
C PRO A 19 -5.32 6.76 -8.77
N PRO A 20 -5.61 6.95 -7.47
CA PRO A 20 -6.69 7.83 -7.04
C PRO A 20 -6.46 9.28 -7.50
N PHE A 21 -7.54 9.96 -7.90
CA PHE A 21 -7.48 11.32 -8.44
C PHE A 21 -7.23 12.42 -7.39
N LEU A 22 -7.64 12.20 -6.14
CA LEU A 22 -7.52 13.21 -5.09
C LEU A 22 -6.09 13.25 -4.58
N LYS A 23 -5.50 14.45 -4.51
CA LYS A 23 -4.10 14.69 -4.11
C LYS A 23 -3.79 14.22 -2.69
N GLU A 24 -4.79 14.24 -1.81
CA GLU A 24 -4.71 13.78 -0.43
C GLU A 24 -4.65 12.25 -0.33
N SER A 25 -5.06 11.55 -1.39
CA SER A 25 -5.00 10.09 -1.43
C SER A 25 -3.56 9.59 -1.46
N LYS A 26 -3.36 8.41 -0.87
CA LYS A 26 -2.04 7.78 -0.76
C LYS A 26 -2.10 6.41 -1.42
N ILE A 27 -0.99 6.05 -2.06
CA ILE A 27 -0.80 4.72 -2.64
C ILE A 27 0.20 3.98 -1.75
N MET A 28 -0.17 2.78 -1.33
CA MET A 28 0.66 1.85 -0.59
C MET A 28 1.09 0.71 -1.51
N GLU A 29 2.40 0.57 -1.69
CA GLU A 29 3.01 -0.42 -2.57
C GLU A 29 4.17 -1.11 -1.86
N THR A 30 4.43 -2.36 -2.24
CA THR A 30 5.64 -3.04 -1.80
C THR A 30 6.89 -2.28 -2.24
N LYS A 31 7.88 -2.21 -1.35
CA LYS A 31 9.24 -1.71 -1.67
C LYS A 31 10.10 -2.79 -2.32
N GLU A 32 9.65 -4.04 -2.30
CA GLU A 32 10.38 -5.17 -2.85
C GLU A 32 10.32 -5.17 -4.38
N LYS A 33 11.45 -5.50 -5.02
CA LYS A 33 11.49 -5.77 -6.46
C LYS A 33 11.03 -7.20 -6.70
N LEU A 34 9.78 -7.37 -7.11
CA LEU A 34 9.19 -8.67 -7.42
C LEU A 34 9.14 -8.88 -8.94
N SER A 35 9.76 -9.94 -9.45
CA SER A 35 9.78 -10.23 -10.89
C SER A 35 8.40 -10.49 -11.49
N CYS A 36 7.43 -10.90 -10.68
CA CYS A 36 6.03 -11.07 -11.08
C CYS A 36 5.24 -9.75 -11.15
N ARG A 37 5.83 -8.62 -10.76
CA ARG A 37 5.15 -7.33 -10.59
C ARG A 37 5.69 -6.32 -11.61
N PRO A 38 4.82 -5.62 -12.36
CA PRO A 38 3.36 -5.71 -12.40
C PRO A 38 2.88 -7.07 -12.97
N CYS A 39 1.82 -7.65 -12.40
CA CYS A 39 1.28 -8.94 -12.86
C CYS A 39 0.69 -8.83 -14.27
N SER A 40 -0.01 -7.72 -14.53
CA SER A 40 -0.60 -7.33 -15.82
C SER A 40 -1.01 -5.85 -15.74
N ARG A 41 -1.54 -5.28 -16.83
CA ARG A 41 -1.95 -3.86 -16.89
C ARG A 41 -2.95 -3.47 -15.79
N ASP A 42 -3.87 -4.38 -15.46
CA ASP A 42 -4.95 -4.19 -14.49
C ASP A 42 -4.93 -5.22 -13.35
N GLY A 43 -3.81 -5.94 -13.19
CA GLY A 43 -3.59 -6.85 -12.07
C GLY A 43 -4.36 -8.17 -12.14
N ARG A 44 -4.95 -8.50 -13.28
CA ARG A 44 -5.62 -9.79 -13.54
C ARG A 44 -4.63 -10.95 -13.64
N GLY A 45 -5.14 -12.15 -13.37
CA GLY A 45 -4.42 -13.42 -13.52
C GLY A 45 -4.18 -14.14 -12.18
N LYS A 46 -3.59 -15.33 -12.24
CA LYS A 46 -3.16 -16.07 -11.04
C LYS A 46 -1.83 -15.51 -10.55
N CYS A 47 -1.68 -15.34 -9.24
CA CYS A 47 -0.41 -14.92 -8.64
C CYS A 47 0.68 -15.98 -8.90
N SER A 48 1.72 -15.60 -9.65
CA SER A 48 2.87 -16.44 -9.99
C SER A 48 4.01 -16.36 -8.98
N ASN A 49 3.91 -15.48 -7.98
CA ASN A 49 4.89 -15.40 -6.90
C ASN A 49 4.85 -16.71 -6.07
N PRO A 50 6.01 -17.32 -5.76
CA PRO A 50 6.08 -18.46 -4.84
C PRO A 50 5.51 -18.14 -3.46
N ASP A 51 5.80 -16.94 -2.94
CA ASP A 51 5.17 -16.40 -1.73
C ASP A 51 3.90 -15.65 -2.12
N LYS A 52 2.75 -16.28 -1.87
CA LYS A 52 1.46 -15.82 -2.39
C LYS A 52 1.16 -14.42 -1.91
N LEU A 53 0.85 -13.54 -2.87
CA LEU A 53 0.51 -12.14 -2.62
C LEU A 53 1.61 -11.37 -1.88
N ARG A 54 2.89 -11.73 -2.06
CA ARG A 54 4.03 -11.00 -1.46
C ARG A 54 3.96 -9.49 -1.66
N CYS A 55 3.46 -9.03 -2.80
CA CYS A 55 3.27 -7.61 -3.09
C CYS A 55 2.30 -6.88 -2.14
N LEU A 56 1.37 -7.60 -1.51
CA LEU A 56 0.44 -7.07 -0.50
C LEU A 56 0.92 -7.39 0.92
N THR A 57 1.39 -8.62 1.17
CA THR A 57 1.78 -9.05 2.52
C THR A 57 3.05 -8.37 3.02
N SER A 58 3.90 -7.87 2.12
CA SER A 58 5.05 -7.03 2.48
C SER A 58 4.68 -5.61 2.93
N ILE A 59 3.43 -5.18 2.74
CA ILE A 59 2.94 -3.89 3.24
C ILE A 59 2.42 -4.13 4.66
N THR A 60 3.23 -3.80 5.66
CA THR A 60 2.88 -4.08 7.04
C THR A 60 1.87 -3.06 7.59
N PRO A 61 1.07 -3.42 8.62
CA PRO A 61 0.19 -2.48 9.29
C PRO A 61 0.90 -1.23 9.79
N GLU A 62 2.13 -1.35 10.30
CA GLU A 62 2.92 -0.23 10.81
C GLU A 62 3.24 0.78 9.70
N MET A 63 3.54 0.30 8.49
CA MET A 63 3.75 1.15 7.33
C MET A 63 2.48 1.95 6.99
N VAL A 64 1.31 1.32 7.07
CA VAL A 64 0.03 1.97 6.81
C VAL A 64 -0.32 2.98 7.90
N LEU A 65 -0.16 2.61 9.17
CA LEU A 65 -0.44 3.49 10.30
C LEU A 65 0.42 4.75 10.26
N SER A 66 1.68 4.64 9.82
CA SER A 66 2.60 5.77 9.73
C SER A 66 2.15 6.89 8.77
N ILE A 67 1.26 6.59 7.83
CA ILE A 67 0.74 7.56 6.86
C ILE A 67 -0.64 8.11 7.22
N ILE A 68 -1.24 7.64 8.33
CA ILE A 68 -2.54 8.12 8.83
C ILE A 68 -2.26 9.22 9.86
N PRO A 69 -2.48 10.51 9.53
CA PRO A 69 -2.07 11.63 10.38
C PRO A 69 -2.69 11.58 11.78
N GLU A 70 -3.94 11.13 11.87
CA GLU A 70 -4.71 11.07 13.12
C GLU A 70 -4.15 10.04 14.12
N LEU A 71 -3.41 9.03 13.65
CA LEU A 71 -2.84 7.97 14.48
C LEU A 71 -1.37 8.23 14.84
N ASN A 72 -0.70 9.12 14.12
CA ASN A 72 0.68 9.51 14.42
C ASN A 72 0.82 10.25 15.76
N ASN A 73 -0.22 10.94 16.23
CA ASN A 73 -0.25 11.60 17.54
C ASN A 73 -0.48 10.65 18.72
N GLN A 74 -0.87 9.39 18.49
CA GLN A 74 -1.03 8.39 19.56
C GLN A 74 0.20 7.50 19.73
N ASN A 75 1.12 7.48 18.76
CA ASN A 75 2.38 6.75 18.84
C ASN A 75 3.43 7.47 19.70
N SER A 76 3.36 8.80 19.84
CA SER A 76 4.26 9.55 20.73
C SER A 76 3.97 9.34 22.22
N GLU A 77 2.75 8.97 22.59
CA GLU A 77 2.39 8.73 23.99
C GLU A 77 2.69 7.28 24.42
N LYS A 78 2.50 6.30 23.52
CA LYS A 78 2.82 4.88 23.82
C LYS A 78 4.31 4.52 23.74
N LEU A 79 5.12 5.29 23.01
CA LEU A 79 6.58 5.10 22.96
C LEU A 79 7.34 5.80 24.11
N ASN A 80 6.69 6.72 24.84
CA ASN A 80 7.27 7.46 25.97
C ASN A 80 6.77 6.95 27.34
N GLY A 81 6.46 5.66 27.45
CA GLY A 81 6.36 4.92 28.71
C GLY A 81 5.76 5.70 29.89
N LYS A 82 4.43 5.84 29.88
CA LYS A 82 3.65 5.98 31.11
C LYS A 82 2.51 4.97 31.09
#